data_AF-A0A6D2ITP3-F1
#
_entry.id   AF-A0A6D2ITP3-F1
#
_cell.length_a   1.000
_cell.length_b   1.000
_cell.length_c   1.000
_cell.angle_alpha   90.00
_cell.angle_beta   90.00
_cell.angle_gamma   90.00
#
_symmetry.space_group_name_H-M   'P 1'
#
loop_
_entity.id
_entity.type
_entity.pdbx_description
1 polymer ?
#
loop_
_entity_poly.entity_id
_entity_poly.type
_entity_poly.pdbx_seq_one_letter_code
_entity_poly.pdbx_strand_id
1 'polypeptide(L)'
;MELYWLLQTLEILSRTLGSTSDTSTIYISLPVPVPVLDGQGKQSWPLNDCHKNTNCPKLAMNRWDNITQQQNGTLNFFSVHHFNITGVTVTAPGDSPNTDGIKFGFCSNIRISNTNIGTGDDCIAILSGTSNMDISNVKCGPGHGISVGSLGKNKGEKDVNGITVRDTVFNGTSDGIRIKTWESSAAKIVASNFVFENIQMINVGKPINIDQKYCPYPPCEKTGASHVQIKDIKYKNIYGTSKNKVAVNLQCSKSFRCKNVELIDINLKHNGVEGGPSTAVCEMLMVLLVVRWFLSIVWLDCMVRAVMIHIFI
;
A
#
# COMPACT_ATOMS: atom_id res chain seq x y z
N MET A 1 24.43 -8.98 -28.27
CA MET A 1 24.43 -7.61 -28.83
C MET A 1 23.32 -6.72 -28.24
N GLU A 2 22.31 -7.29 -27.57
CA GLU A 2 21.26 -6.54 -26.84
C GLU A 2 21.62 -6.11 -25.40
N LEU A 3 22.59 -6.79 -24.74
CA LEU A 3 23.04 -6.40 -23.39
C LEU A 3 23.70 -5.00 -23.33
N TYR A 4 24.28 -4.56 -24.46
CA TYR A 4 25.02 -3.29 -24.52
C TYR A 4 24.08 -2.07 -24.54
N TRP A 5 22.88 -2.22 -25.11
CA TRP A 5 21.82 -1.20 -25.08
C TRP A 5 21.14 -1.11 -23.72
N LEU A 6 21.01 -2.23 -23.01
CA LEU A 6 20.47 -2.26 -21.64
C LEU A 6 21.38 -1.47 -20.68
N LEU A 7 22.69 -1.66 -20.80
CA LEU A 7 23.70 -0.93 -20.02
C LEU A 7 23.72 0.56 -20.37
N GLN A 8 23.67 0.95 -21.66
CA GLN A 8 23.62 2.37 -22.04
C GLN A 8 22.36 3.09 -21.57
N THR A 9 21.20 2.42 -21.56
CA THR A 9 19.94 3.02 -21.07
C THR A 9 19.97 3.22 -19.54
N LEU A 10 20.57 2.27 -18.81
CA LEU A 10 20.82 2.38 -17.36
C LEU A 10 21.87 3.46 -17.04
N GLU A 11 22.90 3.62 -17.88
CA GLU A 11 23.97 4.60 -17.70
C GLU A 11 23.54 6.04 -18.02
N ILE A 12 22.65 6.23 -19.01
CA ILE A 12 22.07 7.55 -19.34
C ILE A 12 21.22 8.06 -18.17
N LEU A 13 20.42 7.19 -17.54
CA LEU A 13 19.59 7.55 -16.40
C LEU A 13 20.39 7.82 -15.12
N SER A 14 21.47 7.05 -14.89
CA SER A 14 22.44 7.26 -13.82
C SER A 14 23.18 8.61 -13.93
N ARG A 15 23.60 9.01 -15.14
CA ARG A 15 24.39 10.24 -15.35
C ARG A 15 23.57 11.54 -15.19
N THR A 16 22.26 11.52 -15.40
CA THR A 16 21.37 12.67 -15.10
C THR A 16 21.17 12.95 -13.62
N LEU A 17 21.54 12.02 -12.73
CA LEU A 17 21.41 12.16 -11.28
C LEU A 17 22.67 12.76 -10.62
N GLY A 18 23.69 13.07 -11.44
CA GLY A 18 24.93 13.71 -11.01
C GLY A 18 24.79 15.22 -10.93
N SER A 19 24.44 15.72 -9.75
CA SER A 19 24.47 17.14 -9.35
C SER A 19 23.47 18.05 -10.07
N THR A 20 22.48 18.53 -9.34
CA THR A 20 22.17 19.95 -9.12
C THR A 20 20.86 20.06 -8.35
N SER A 21 20.76 21.11 -7.56
CA SER A 21 19.64 21.51 -6.71
C SER A 21 18.38 21.94 -7.48
N ASP A 22 18.11 21.35 -8.64
CA ASP A 22 17.02 21.75 -9.52
C ASP A 22 15.98 20.64 -9.67
N THR A 23 14.74 21.09 -9.76
CA THR A 23 13.50 20.32 -9.90
C THR A 23 13.53 19.38 -11.11
N SER A 24 14.12 18.21 -10.96
CA SER A 24 14.10 17.15 -11.97
C SER A 24 12.76 16.43 -11.98
N THR A 25 11.77 17.01 -12.66
CA THR A 25 10.55 16.26 -13.03
C THR A 25 10.96 15.22 -14.06
N ILE A 26 11.15 13.96 -13.65
CA ILE A 26 11.39 12.86 -14.59
C ILE A 26 10.04 12.42 -15.14
N TYR A 27 9.79 12.69 -16.42
CA TYR A 27 8.69 12.11 -17.17
C TYR A 27 9.14 10.78 -17.77
N ILE A 28 8.67 9.65 -17.23
CA ILE A 28 8.79 8.37 -17.93
C ILE A 28 7.66 8.32 -18.98
N SER A 29 7.84 9.06 -20.08
CA SER A 29 7.00 8.95 -21.27
C SER A 29 7.85 8.32 -22.38
N LEU A 30 7.72 7.01 -22.57
CA LEU A 30 8.47 6.31 -23.60
C LEU A 30 7.68 6.34 -24.92
N PRO A 31 8.27 6.83 -26.03
CA PRO A 31 7.60 6.86 -27.34
C PRO A 31 7.39 5.44 -27.89
N VAL A 32 6.31 5.26 -28.66
CA VAL A 32 5.91 4.00 -29.28
C VAL A 32 6.90 3.63 -30.41
N PRO A 33 7.30 2.36 -30.58
CA PRO A 33 6.81 1.17 -29.88
C PRO A 33 7.22 1.16 -28.42
N VAL A 34 6.24 0.96 -27.54
CA VAL A 34 6.37 1.05 -26.07
C VAL A 34 7.53 0.14 -25.65
N PRO A 35 8.65 0.68 -25.13
CA PRO A 35 9.77 -0.13 -24.70
C PRO A 35 9.32 -0.99 -23.51
N VAL A 36 9.53 -2.30 -23.63
CA VAL A 36 9.25 -3.27 -22.56
C VAL A 36 10.57 -3.63 -21.89
N LEU A 37 10.65 -3.41 -20.58
CA LEU A 37 11.71 -3.97 -19.75
C LEU A 37 11.25 -5.33 -19.22
N ASP A 38 11.70 -6.42 -19.83
CA ASP A 38 11.41 -7.78 -19.35
C ASP A 38 12.45 -8.21 -18.30
N GLY A 39 12.02 -8.34 -17.05
CA GLY A 39 12.86 -8.77 -15.93
C GLY A 39 13.09 -10.28 -15.83
N GLN A 40 12.47 -11.11 -16.69
CA GLN A 40 12.64 -12.57 -16.74
C GLN A 40 12.40 -13.31 -15.40
N GLY A 41 11.53 -12.76 -14.54
CA GLY A 41 11.36 -13.18 -13.14
C GLY A 41 10.94 -14.64 -12.91
N LYS A 42 10.38 -15.31 -13.93
CA LYS A 42 9.94 -16.72 -13.87
C LYS A 42 11.04 -17.68 -13.41
N GLN A 43 12.30 -17.39 -13.73
CA GLN A 43 13.44 -18.23 -13.31
C GLN A 43 13.80 -18.02 -11.84
N SER A 44 13.52 -16.85 -11.28
CA SER A 44 13.92 -16.48 -9.91
C SER A 44 12.82 -16.73 -8.88
N TRP A 45 11.54 -16.60 -9.23
CA TRP A 45 10.43 -16.76 -8.28
C TRP A 45 10.44 -18.09 -7.48
N PRO A 46 10.72 -19.27 -8.08
CA PRO A 46 10.79 -20.52 -7.34
C PRO A 46 11.89 -20.57 -6.27
N LEU A 47 12.91 -19.70 -6.38
CA LEU A 47 14.03 -19.63 -5.45
C LEU A 47 13.70 -18.83 -4.18
N ASN A 48 12.55 -18.13 -4.15
CA ASN A 48 12.12 -17.36 -2.98
C ASN A 48 11.43 -18.26 -1.95
N ASP A 49 12.22 -19.13 -1.32
CA ASP A 49 11.80 -20.08 -0.28
C ASP A 49 12.16 -19.60 1.14
N CYS A 50 12.41 -18.29 1.31
CA CYS A 50 12.86 -17.67 2.57
C CYS A 50 11.97 -17.91 3.79
N HIS A 51 10.72 -18.33 3.55
CA HIS A 51 9.78 -18.71 4.59
C HIS A 51 10.06 -20.11 5.18
N LYS A 52 10.82 -20.95 4.48
CA LYS A 52 11.25 -22.30 4.88
C LYS A 52 12.76 -22.40 5.07
N ASN A 53 13.53 -21.57 4.36
CA ASN A 53 14.96 -21.66 4.26
C ASN A 53 15.61 -20.33 4.68
N THR A 54 16.40 -20.36 5.76
CA THR A 54 17.12 -19.18 6.25
C THR A 54 18.26 -18.73 5.32
N ASN A 55 18.71 -19.59 4.40
CA ASN A 55 19.79 -19.33 3.44
C ASN A 55 19.26 -19.09 2.01
N CYS A 56 18.00 -18.73 1.86
CA CYS A 56 17.39 -18.44 0.56
C CYS A 56 18.15 -17.31 -0.20
N PRO A 57 18.26 -17.40 -1.52
CA PRO A 57 18.77 -16.30 -2.33
C PRO A 57 17.76 -15.15 -2.39
N LYS A 58 18.26 -13.90 -2.26
CA LYS A 58 17.42 -12.71 -2.46
C LYS A 58 17.12 -12.53 -3.95
N LEU A 59 15.88 -12.16 -4.28
CA LEU A 59 15.47 -11.91 -5.67
C LEU A 59 16.20 -10.69 -6.25
N ALA A 60 16.57 -10.74 -7.54
CA ALA A 60 17.23 -9.65 -8.26
C ALA A 60 16.29 -8.44 -8.44
N MET A 61 16.85 -7.22 -8.45
CA MET A 61 16.10 -5.99 -8.22
C MET A 61 16.57 -4.79 -9.06
N ASN A 62 15.62 -4.00 -9.56
CA ASN A 62 15.87 -2.66 -10.05
C ASN A 62 15.79 -1.66 -8.89
N ARG A 63 16.90 -0.99 -8.61
CA ARG A 63 17.06 0.04 -7.58
C ARG A 63 17.43 1.35 -8.26
N TRP A 64 16.66 2.41 -8.05
CA TRP A 64 17.20 3.78 -8.11
C TRP A 64 17.85 4.08 -6.75
N ASP A 65 18.86 4.96 -6.65
CA ASP A 65 19.48 5.53 -5.42
C ASP A 65 20.85 4.99 -4.93
N ASN A 66 21.57 5.86 -4.19
CA ASN A 66 22.97 5.76 -3.72
C ASN A 66 23.17 5.18 -2.29
N ILE A 67 22.18 4.52 -1.68
CA ILE A 67 22.28 3.99 -0.31
C ILE A 67 21.91 2.49 -0.24
N THR A 68 22.75 1.71 0.43
CA THR A 68 22.67 0.25 0.57
C THR A 68 21.62 -0.18 1.61
N GLN A 69 20.35 -0.28 1.24
CA GLN A 69 19.35 -1.08 1.99
C GLN A 69 18.44 -1.87 1.04
N GLN A 70 18.66 -3.19 0.92
CA GLN A 70 17.93 -4.13 0.05
C GLN A 70 16.49 -4.39 0.55
N GLN A 71 15.49 -4.07 -0.27
CA GLN A 71 14.07 -4.37 -0.06
C GLN A 71 13.45 -4.75 -1.40
N ASN A 72 12.66 -5.84 -1.48
CA ASN A 72 12.07 -6.45 -2.70
C ASN A 72 11.03 -5.57 -3.42
N GLY A 73 10.87 -5.70 -4.74
CA GLY A 73 9.92 -4.93 -5.55
C GLY A 73 10.39 -4.67 -6.99
N THR A 74 9.48 -4.45 -7.94
CA THR A 74 9.77 -4.20 -9.35
C THR A 74 10.37 -2.81 -9.57
N LEU A 75 9.75 -1.75 -9.02
CA LEU A 75 10.28 -0.39 -9.04
C LEU A 75 10.46 0.11 -7.61
N ASN A 76 11.70 0.44 -7.22
CA ASN A 76 12.01 0.85 -5.85
C ASN A 76 12.61 2.25 -5.85
N PHE A 77 12.01 3.15 -5.07
CA PHE A 77 12.41 4.53 -4.88
C PHE A 77 12.65 4.78 -3.39
N PHE A 78 13.82 5.32 -3.06
CA PHE A 78 14.31 5.56 -1.72
C PHE A 78 15.01 6.91 -1.61
N SER A 79 14.52 7.79 -0.73
CA SER A 79 15.07 9.16 -0.62
C SER A 79 14.92 9.98 -1.91
N VAL A 80 13.86 9.72 -2.68
CA VAL A 80 13.51 10.46 -3.90
C VAL A 80 12.52 11.57 -3.57
N HIS A 81 12.74 12.76 -4.13
CA HIS A 81 11.91 13.94 -3.87
C HIS A 81 11.44 14.55 -5.19
N HIS A 82 10.19 15.04 -5.25
CA HIS A 82 9.61 15.71 -6.42
C HIS A 82 9.63 14.86 -7.69
N PHE A 83 8.98 13.70 -7.65
CA PHE A 83 9.03 12.72 -8.73
C PHE A 83 7.64 12.28 -9.17
N ASN A 84 7.43 12.20 -10.48
CA ASN A 84 6.15 11.85 -11.08
C ASN A 84 6.27 10.53 -11.85
N ILE A 85 5.35 9.61 -11.60
CA ILE A 85 5.17 8.37 -12.37
C ILE A 85 3.84 8.48 -13.10
N THR A 86 3.84 8.33 -14.42
CA THR A 86 2.61 8.43 -15.22
C THR A 86 2.64 7.45 -16.37
N GLY A 87 1.52 6.77 -16.65
CA GLY A 87 1.41 5.88 -17.82
C GLY A 87 2.17 4.55 -17.69
N VAL A 88 2.65 4.22 -16.49
CA VAL A 88 3.43 2.99 -16.28
C VAL A 88 2.49 1.78 -16.22
N THR A 89 2.94 0.66 -16.80
CA THR A 89 2.30 -0.64 -16.62
C THR A 89 3.30 -1.62 -16.01
N VAL A 90 2.91 -2.27 -14.91
CA VAL A 90 3.67 -3.34 -14.26
C VAL A 90 2.85 -4.62 -14.30
N THR A 91 3.45 -5.71 -14.77
CA THR A 91 2.78 -7.00 -14.90
C THR A 91 3.66 -8.11 -14.35
N ALA A 92 3.15 -8.84 -13.37
CA ALA A 92 3.65 -10.11 -12.88
C ALA A 92 2.47 -11.02 -12.49
N PRO A 93 2.65 -12.36 -12.48
CA PRO A 93 1.61 -13.29 -12.04
C PRO A 93 1.15 -13.03 -10.61
N GLY A 94 -0.13 -13.29 -10.31
CA GLY A 94 -0.71 -13.08 -8.98
C GLY A 94 -0.14 -13.99 -7.88
N ASP A 95 0.54 -15.06 -8.25
CA ASP A 95 1.24 -16.01 -7.37
C ASP A 95 2.76 -15.76 -7.32
N SER A 96 3.25 -14.70 -7.98
CA SER A 96 4.68 -14.36 -7.94
C SER A 96 5.08 -13.77 -6.58
N PRO A 97 6.03 -14.35 -5.85
CA PRO A 97 6.30 -13.97 -4.48
C PRO A 97 7.10 -12.66 -4.39
N ASN A 98 6.64 -11.72 -3.56
CA ASN A 98 7.31 -10.44 -3.26
C ASN A 98 7.61 -9.57 -4.47
N THR A 99 6.70 -9.57 -5.44
CA THR A 99 6.74 -8.72 -6.63
C THR A 99 5.99 -7.40 -6.40
N ASP A 100 6.33 -6.66 -5.35
CA ASP A 100 5.70 -5.35 -5.13
C ASP A 100 5.84 -4.48 -6.38
N GLY A 101 4.77 -3.86 -6.88
CA GLY A 101 4.80 -3.12 -8.14
C GLY A 101 5.69 -1.89 -8.05
N ILE A 102 5.33 -0.95 -7.17
CA ILE A 102 6.11 0.25 -6.91
C ILE A 102 6.30 0.44 -5.41
N LYS A 103 7.53 0.62 -4.96
CA LYS A 103 7.89 0.75 -3.55
C LYS A 103 8.55 2.10 -3.28
N PHE A 104 8.11 2.76 -2.23
CA PHE A 104 8.65 4.05 -1.79
C PHE A 104 9.09 3.99 -0.34
N GLY A 105 10.27 4.51 -0.03
CA GLY A 105 10.72 4.78 1.33
C GLY A 105 11.44 6.12 1.42
N PHE A 106 11.25 6.87 2.50
CA PHE A 106 11.92 8.16 2.71
C PHE A 106 11.73 9.17 1.55
N CYS A 107 10.65 9.04 0.78
CA CYS A 107 10.39 9.89 -0.39
C CYS A 107 9.51 11.09 -0.03
N SER A 108 9.54 12.16 -0.83
CA SER A 108 8.53 13.22 -0.67
C SER A 108 8.08 13.86 -1.98
N ASN A 109 6.88 14.43 -1.98
CA ASN A 109 6.32 15.15 -3.12
C ASN A 109 6.25 14.25 -4.37
N ILE A 110 5.61 13.09 -4.21
CA ILE A 110 5.50 12.07 -5.25
C ILE A 110 4.11 12.14 -5.89
N ARG A 111 4.03 12.05 -7.22
CA ARG A 111 2.76 11.85 -7.92
C ARG A 111 2.78 10.58 -8.74
N ILE A 112 1.72 9.78 -8.64
CA ILE A 112 1.53 8.58 -9.45
C ILE A 112 0.18 8.73 -10.15
N SER A 113 0.16 8.61 -11.48
CA SER A 113 -1.08 8.73 -12.23
C SER A 113 -1.19 7.77 -13.42
N ASN A 114 -2.42 7.46 -13.83
CA ASN A 114 -2.71 6.74 -15.08
C ASN A 114 -1.90 5.44 -15.22
N THR A 115 -1.88 4.61 -14.17
CA THR A 115 -0.95 3.49 -14.06
C THR A 115 -1.70 2.18 -13.84
N ASN A 116 -1.21 1.08 -14.42
CA ASN A 116 -1.81 -0.25 -14.31
C ASN A 116 -0.80 -1.22 -13.70
N ILE A 117 -1.15 -1.86 -12.58
CA ILE A 117 -0.25 -2.71 -11.81
C ILE A 117 -0.94 -4.03 -11.50
N GLY A 118 -0.42 -5.12 -12.02
CA GLY A 118 -0.78 -6.47 -11.62
C GLY A 118 0.46 -7.19 -11.13
N THR A 119 0.43 -7.70 -9.90
CA THR A 119 1.56 -8.38 -9.26
C THR A 119 1.11 -9.48 -8.31
N GLY A 120 2.05 -10.16 -7.64
CA GLY A 120 1.75 -11.11 -6.56
C GLY A 120 1.99 -10.55 -5.15
N ASP A 121 2.30 -9.26 -5.02
CA ASP A 121 2.40 -8.57 -3.73
C ASP A 121 1.75 -7.16 -3.82
N ASP A 122 2.16 -6.20 -2.99
CA ASP A 122 1.60 -4.84 -2.98
C ASP A 122 1.70 -4.18 -4.37
N CYS A 123 0.61 -3.60 -4.88
CA CYS A 123 0.68 -2.78 -6.10
C CYS A 123 1.56 -1.55 -5.86
N ILE A 124 1.31 -0.86 -4.74
CA ILE A 124 2.13 0.25 -4.28
C ILE A 124 2.39 0.06 -2.78
N ALA A 125 3.65 -0.01 -2.40
CA ALA A 125 4.11 -0.10 -1.01
C ALA A 125 4.70 1.24 -0.56
N ILE A 126 4.12 1.84 0.46
CA ILE A 126 4.50 3.15 1.01
C ILE A 126 5.11 2.94 2.39
N LEU A 127 6.43 3.12 2.50
CA LEU A 127 7.20 2.81 3.70
C LEU A 127 7.58 4.08 4.47
N SER A 128 8.21 3.86 5.63
CA SER A 128 8.72 4.87 6.56
C SER A 128 9.32 6.08 5.87
N GLY A 129 9.05 7.28 6.40
CA GLY A 129 9.62 8.54 5.94
C GLY A 129 9.02 9.08 4.64
N THR A 130 7.99 8.44 4.09
CA THR A 130 7.33 8.91 2.88
C THR A 130 6.28 9.98 3.20
N SER A 131 6.30 11.10 2.48
CA SER A 131 5.40 12.23 2.73
C SER A 131 4.88 12.89 1.46
N ASN A 132 3.69 13.49 1.52
CA ASN A 132 3.08 14.24 0.42
C ASN A 132 3.06 13.45 -0.91
N MET A 133 2.24 12.40 -0.97
CA MET A 133 2.08 11.54 -2.14
C MET A 133 0.64 11.62 -2.66
N ASP A 134 0.47 11.89 -3.96
CA ASP A 134 -0.82 11.86 -4.66
C ASP A 134 -0.84 10.72 -5.67
N ILE A 135 -1.73 9.75 -5.46
CA ILE A 135 -1.93 8.58 -6.30
C ILE A 135 -3.31 8.68 -6.93
N SER A 136 -3.40 8.73 -8.26
CA SER A 136 -4.68 8.93 -8.96
C SER A 136 -4.81 8.07 -10.22
N ASN A 137 -6.03 7.67 -10.59
CA ASN A 137 -6.28 6.87 -11.80
C ASN A 137 -5.37 5.63 -11.90
N VAL A 138 -5.33 4.84 -10.82
CA VAL A 138 -4.57 3.59 -10.76
C VAL A 138 -5.50 2.40 -10.90
N LYS A 139 -5.10 1.41 -11.69
CA LYS A 139 -5.71 0.08 -11.71
C LYS A 139 -4.74 -0.89 -11.05
N CYS A 140 -5.20 -1.58 -10.01
CA CYS A 140 -4.40 -2.50 -9.21
C CYS A 140 -5.08 -3.87 -9.19
N GLY A 141 -4.40 -4.92 -9.64
CA GLY A 141 -4.96 -6.26 -9.66
C GLY A 141 -4.37 -7.18 -10.73
N PRO A 142 -3.96 -8.42 -10.38
CA PRO A 142 -3.94 -9.02 -9.03
C PRO A 142 -2.89 -8.38 -8.11
N GLY A 143 -2.83 -8.80 -6.83
CA GLY A 143 -1.84 -8.34 -5.84
C GLY A 143 -2.41 -8.10 -4.44
N HIS A 144 -1.70 -7.34 -3.60
CA HIS A 144 -2.07 -7.04 -2.22
C HIS A 144 -2.62 -5.62 -2.00
N GLY A 145 -2.97 -4.91 -3.07
CA GLY A 145 -3.55 -3.57 -2.99
C GLY A 145 -2.52 -2.46 -2.83
N ILE A 146 -2.95 -1.30 -2.33
CA ILE A 146 -2.06 -0.19 -1.99
C ILE A 146 -1.86 -0.21 -0.47
N SER A 147 -0.62 -0.40 -0.05
CA SER A 147 -0.25 -0.64 1.34
C SER A 147 0.64 0.46 1.90
N VAL A 148 0.22 1.07 3.00
CA VAL A 148 1.10 1.82 3.90
C VAL A 148 1.73 0.84 4.89
N GLY A 149 3.04 0.70 4.84
CA GLY A 149 3.84 -0.16 5.69
C GLY A 149 4.41 -1.41 5.00
N SER A 150 4.97 -2.36 5.74
CA SER A 150 4.88 -2.46 7.20
C SER A 150 5.67 -1.37 7.92
N LEU A 151 5.04 -0.70 8.88
CA LEU A 151 5.64 0.35 9.71
C LEU A 151 5.96 -0.16 11.12
N GLY A 152 6.97 0.44 11.74
CA GLY A 152 7.34 0.26 13.14
C GLY A 152 8.34 -0.87 13.40
N LYS A 153 8.89 -1.53 12.37
CA LYS A 153 9.82 -2.66 12.55
C LYS A 153 11.14 -2.21 13.18
N ASN A 154 11.67 -1.07 12.74
CA ASN A 154 13.04 -0.64 13.05
C ASN A 154 13.07 0.67 13.87
N LYS A 155 14.02 0.79 14.81
CA LYS A 155 14.14 1.94 15.74
C LYS A 155 14.40 3.31 15.09
N GLY A 156 14.73 3.37 13.80
CA GLY A 156 15.04 4.60 13.06
C GLY A 156 13.98 5.04 12.05
N GLU A 157 12.81 4.39 12.04
CA GLU A 157 11.74 4.78 11.13
C GLU A 157 11.24 6.21 11.39
N LYS A 158 10.66 6.80 10.34
CA LYS A 158 10.13 8.15 10.31
C LYS A 158 8.65 8.12 9.99
N ASP A 159 7.97 9.20 10.35
CA ASP A 159 6.55 9.39 10.10
C ASP A 159 6.22 9.23 8.61
N VAL A 160 4.99 8.78 8.35
CA VAL A 160 4.40 8.75 7.01
C VAL A 160 3.20 9.69 7.04
N ASN A 161 3.17 10.68 6.15
CA ASN A 161 2.12 11.69 6.19
C ASN A 161 1.65 12.17 4.81
N GLY A 162 0.41 12.67 4.75
CA GLY A 162 -0.08 13.34 3.54
C GLY A 162 -0.16 12.40 2.34
N ILE A 163 -0.86 11.27 2.47
CA ILE A 163 -1.04 10.30 1.39
C ILE A 163 -2.46 10.43 0.86
N THR A 164 -2.60 10.75 -0.42
CA THR A 164 -3.90 10.79 -1.10
C THR A 164 -3.93 9.69 -2.16
N VAL A 165 -4.96 8.84 -2.12
CA VAL A 165 -5.25 7.86 -3.17
C VAL A 165 -6.66 8.12 -3.67
N ARG A 166 -6.80 8.34 -4.97
CA ARG A 166 -8.10 8.65 -5.57
C ARG A 166 -8.31 8.01 -6.93
N ASP A 167 -9.57 7.93 -7.34
CA ASP A 167 -9.96 7.48 -8.68
C ASP A 167 -9.34 6.12 -9.03
N THR A 168 -9.36 5.17 -8.10
CA THR A 168 -8.57 3.93 -8.17
C THR A 168 -9.47 2.71 -8.23
N VAL A 169 -9.09 1.71 -9.03
CA VAL A 169 -9.81 0.44 -9.16
C VAL A 169 -8.94 -0.70 -8.66
N PHE A 170 -9.46 -1.46 -7.70
CA PHE A 170 -8.87 -2.71 -7.24
C PHE A 170 -9.62 -3.90 -7.83
N ASN A 171 -8.92 -4.83 -8.47
CA ASN A 171 -9.52 -6.00 -9.11
C ASN A 171 -8.83 -7.30 -8.72
N GLY A 172 -9.54 -8.15 -7.95
CA GLY A 172 -9.04 -9.46 -7.54
C GLY A 172 -7.83 -9.42 -6.61
N THR A 173 -7.61 -8.31 -5.90
CA THR A 173 -6.53 -8.17 -4.91
C THR A 173 -6.90 -8.78 -3.56
N SER A 174 -5.91 -9.15 -2.75
CA SER A 174 -6.14 -9.65 -1.38
C SER A 174 -6.68 -8.57 -0.45
N ASP A 175 -6.22 -7.33 -0.63
CA ASP A 175 -6.63 -6.15 0.11
C ASP A 175 -6.82 -4.99 -0.88
N GLY A 176 -7.62 -3.99 -0.50
CA GLY A 176 -7.78 -2.75 -1.25
C GLY A 176 -6.79 -1.70 -0.74
N ILE A 177 -7.26 -0.87 0.18
CA ILE A 177 -6.43 0.06 0.94
C ILE A 177 -6.02 -0.59 2.25
N ARG A 178 -4.71 -0.70 2.48
CA ARG A 178 -4.15 -1.38 3.64
C ARG A 178 -3.16 -0.49 4.41
N ILE A 179 -3.26 -0.47 5.73
CA ILE A 179 -2.26 0.12 6.65
C ILE A 179 -1.80 -0.98 7.59
N LYS A 180 -0.53 -1.36 7.51
CA LYS A 180 0.05 -2.46 8.30
C LYS A 180 1.16 -1.96 9.22
N THR A 181 1.04 -2.22 10.53
CA THR A 181 2.05 -1.84 11.52
C THR A 181 2.39 -3.04 12.39
N TRP A 182 3.68 -3.24 12.70
CA TRP A 182 4.14 -4.37 13.51
C TRP A 182 3.47 -4.39 14.89
N GLU A 183 3.03 -5.58 15.32
CA GLU A 183 2.35 -5.78 16.62
C GLU A 183 3.23 -5.32 17.79
N SER A 184 4.53 -5.61 17.76
CA SER A 184 5.50 -5.07 18.71
C SER A 184 6.45 -4.14 17.98
N SER A 185 6.05 -2.88 17.80
CA SER A 185 6.87 -1.93 17.06
C SER A 185 8.06 -1.44 17.88
N ALA A 186 9.25 -1.51 17.28
CA ALA A 186 10.47 -0.94 17.82
C ALA A 186 10.51 0.59 17.70
N ALA A 187 9.82 1.13 16.69
CA ALA A 187 9.68 2.57 16.46
C ALA A 187 8.38 3.13 17.05
N LYS A 188 8.44 4.40 17.47
CA LYS A 188 7.27 5.23 17.80
C LYS A 188 7.17 6.31 16.74
N ILE A 189 6.29 6.11 15.77
CA ILE A 189 6.09 7.01 14.63
C ILE A 189 4.61 7.27 14.38
N VAL A 190 4.32 8.25 13.55
CA VAL A 190 2.96 8.67 13.20
C VAL A 190 2.69 8.37 11.73
N ALA A 191 1.55 7.73 11.46
CA ALA A 191 0.95 7.61 10.13
C ALA A 191 -0.29 8.51 10.11
N SER A 192 -0.29 9.58 9.31
CA SER A 192 -1.36 10.58 9.41
C SER A 192 -1.70 11.37 8.14
N ASN A 193 -2.88 11.99 8.14
CA ASN A 193 -3.39 12.80 7.03
C ASN A 193 -3.49 11.99 5.74
N PHE A 194 -4.23 10.87 5.80
CA PHE A 194 -4.46 10.02 4.64
C PHE A 194 -5.87 10.22 4.11
N VAL A 195 -6.01 10.32 2.79
CA VAL A 195 -7.29 10.45 2.10
C VAL A 195 -7.38 9.37 1.03
N PHE A 196 -8.42 8.54 1.14
CA PHE A 196 -8.74 7.47 0.19
C PHE A 196 -10.13 7.77 -0.37
N GLU A 197 -10.22 8.23 -1.63
CA GLU A 197 -11.46 8.75 -2.19
C GLU A 197 -11.80 8.18 -3.57
N ASN A 198 -13.08 7.91 -3.83
CA ASN A 198 -13.55 7.44 -5.15
C ASN A 198 -12.82 6.15 -5.58
N ILE A 199 -13.06 5.09 -4.84
CA ILE A 199 -12.38 3.81 -5.02
C ILE A 199 -13.38 2.71 -5.34
N GLN A 200 -13.16 2.03 -6.47
CA GLN A 200 -13.92 0.86 -6.87
C GLN A 200 -13.21 -0.43 -6.44
N MET A 201 -13.96 -1.33 -5.81
CA MET A 201 -13.52 -2.65 -5.40
C MET A 201 -14.20 -3.70 -6.28
N ILE A 202 -13.43 -4.57 -6.91
CA ILE A 202 -13.93 -5.68 -7.72
C ILE A 202 -13.34 -6.97 -7.14
N ASN A 203 -14.17 -7.74 -6.43
CA ASN A 203 -13.80 -9.03 -5.86
C ASN A 203 -12.53 -8.98 -4.97
N VAL A 204 -12.43 -7.93 -4.15
CA VAL A 204 -11.26 -7.69 -3.28
C VAL A 204 -11.42 -8.43 -1.97
N GLY A 205 -10.38 -9.11 -1.47
CA GLY A 205 -10.43 -9.84 -0.19
C GLY A 205 -10.90 -8.97 0.97
N LYS A 206 -10.06 -8.02 1.41
CA LYS A 206 -10.38 -6.99 2.42
C LYS A 206 -10.26 -5.59 1.80
N PRO A 207 -11.36 -5.00 1.30
CA PRO A 207 -11.36 -3.64 0.74
C PRO A 207 -10.67 -2.57 1.60
N ILE A 208 -10.95 -2.52 2.90
CA ILE A 208 -10.35 -1.57 3.84
C ILE A 208 -9.74 -2.36 4.99
N ASN A 209 -8.44 -2.18 5.23
CA ASN A 209 -7.72 -2.94 6.24
C ASN A 209 -6.70 -2.06 7.00
N ILE A 210 -6.93 -1.84 8.29
CA ILE A 210 -5.92 -1.37 9.24
C ILE A 210 -5.56 -2.55 10.14
N ASP A 211 -4.31 -2.98 10.08
CA ASP A 211 -3.77 -4.09 10.87
C ASP A 211 -2.58 -3.61 11.69
N GLN A 212 -2.83 -3.32 12.97
CA GLN A 212 -1.77 -3.02 13.94
C GLN A 212 -1.28 -4.26 14.71
N LYS A 213 -1.64 -5.47 14.25
CA LYS A 213 -1.13 -6.75 14.75
C LYS A 213 -0.31 -7.47 13.67
N TYR A 214 0.23 -6.73 12.70
CA TYR A 214 0.90 -7.29 11.55
C TYR A 214 2.09 -8.17 11.96
N CYS A 215 2.03 -9.42 11.52
CA CYS A 215 2.99 -10.48 11.82
C CYS A 215 3.08 -11.43 10.61
N PRO A 216 3.91 -11.13 9.59
CA PRO A 216 3.95 -11.92 8.37
C PRO A 216 4.67 -13.27 8.56
N TYR A 217 5.57 -13.37 9.54
CA TYR A 217 6.36 -14.56 9.81
C TYR A 217 6.29 -14.91 11.30
N PRO A 218 5.33 -15.75 11.72
CA PRO A 218 5.30 -16.29 13.07
C PRO A 218 6.52 -17.18 13.35
N PRO A 219 7.01 -17.25 14.61
CA PRO A 219 6.50 -16.55 15.79
C PRO A 219 6.95 -15.09 15.82
N CYS A 220 6.00 -14.17 16.00
CA CYS A 220 6.34 -12.77 16.26
C CYS A 220 6.57 -12.56 17.75
N GLU A 221 7.59 -11.77 18.08
CA GLU A 221 7.82 -11.30 19.44
C GLU A 221 6.58 -10.51 19.90
N LYS A 222 5.83 -11.06 20.85
CA LYS A 222 4.70 -10.39 21.51
C LYS A 222 5.19 -9.60 22.73
N THR A 223 6.23 -8.82 22.53
CA THR A 223 6.86 -8.03 23.61
C THR A 223 6.05 -6.78 23.96
N GLY A 224 5.02 -6.44 23.17
CA GLY A 224 4.10 -5.35 23.46
C GLY A 224 2.99 -5.19 22.41
N ALA A 225 2.46 -3.97 22.31
CA ALA A 225 1.49 -3.55 21.31
C ALA A 225 2.09 -2.46 20.41
N SER A 226 1.49 -2.24 19.24
CA SER A 226 2.07 -1.32 18.27
C SER A 226 2.10 0.10 18.83
N HIS A 227 3.24 0.77 18.67
CA HIS A 227 3.45 2.16 19.04
C HIS A 227 3.42 3.11 17.82
N VAL A 228 2.93 2.63 16.68
CA VAL A 228 2.63 3.48 15.53
C VAL A 228 1.28 4.15 15.75
N GLN A 229 1.26 5.48 15.86
CA GLN A 229 0.01 6.23 15.96
C GLN A 229 -0.58 6.41 14.56
N ILE A 230 -1.73 5.79 14.31
CA ILE A 230 -2.54 6.05 13.12
C ILE A 230 -3.56 7.13 13.45
N LYS A 231 -3.61 8.22 12.69
CA LYS A 231 -4.61 9.27 12.91
C LYS A 231 -4.97 10.05 11.65
N ASP A 232 -6.13 10.70 11.67
CA ASP A 232 -6.56 11.63 10.61
C ASP A 232 -6.63 10.91 9.24
N ILE A 233 -7.46 9.85 9.20
CA ILE A 233 -7.63 8.96 8.05
C ILE A 233 -9.04 9.11 7.52
N LYS A 234 -9.18 9.44 6.24
CA LYS A 234 -10.48 9.61 5.59
C LYS A 234 -10.66 8.60 4.46
N TYR A 235 -11.66 7.74 4.58
CA TYR A 235 -12.14 6.89 3.50
C TYR A 235 -13.46 7.46 3.01
N LYS A 236 -13.56 7.76 1.71
CA LYS A 236 -14.73 8.43 1.13
C LYS A 236 -15.13 7.81 -0.20
N ASN A 237 -16.41 7.54 -0.40
CA ASN A 237 -16.94 7.03 -1.66
C ASN A 237 -16.18 5.76 -2.12
N ILE A 238 -16.22 4.71 -1.30
CA ILE A 238 -15.60 3.42 -1.61
C ILE A 238 -16.71 2.41 -1.86
N TYR A 239 -16.75 1.83 -3.05
CA TYR A 239 -17.87 1.01 -3.49
C TYR A 239 -17.45 -0.24 -4.24
N GLY A 240 -18.36 -1.22 -4.34
CA GLY A 240 -18.16 -2.43 -5.14
C GLY A 240 -18.27 -3.70 -4.30
N THR A 241 -17.37 -4.67 -4.53
CA THR A 241 -17.54 -6.03 -4.01
C THR A 241 -16.33 -6.54 -3.23
N SER A 242 -16.63 -7.22 -2.11
CA SER A 242 -15.65 -7.93 -1.29
C SER A 242 -15.76 -9.44 -1.49
N LYS A 243 -14.62 -10.11 -1.58
CA LYS A 243 -14.53 -11.58 -1.62
C LYS A 243 -14.71 -12.18 -0.23
N ASN A 244 -14.16 -11.56 0.81
CA ASN A 244 -14.36 -12.00 2.19
C ASN A 244 -15.62 -11.34 2.77
N LYS A 245 -16.20 -11.98 3.79
CA LYS A 245 -17.34 -11.43 4.52
C LYS A 245 -16.96 -10.16 5.27
N VAL A 246 -15.85 -10.20 6.01
CA VAL A 246 -15.26 -9.00 6.63
C VAL A 246 -14.63 -8.12 5.54
N ALA A 247 -15.37 -7.08 5.14
CA ALA A 247 -14.96 -6.15 4.10
C ALA A 247 -14.14 -4.97 4.65
N VAL A 248 -14.43 -4.58 5.88
CA VAL A 248 -13.74 -3.50 6.59
C VAL A 248 -13.14 -4.07 7.87
N ASN A 249 -11.82 -4.03 8.01
CA ASN A 249 -11.10 -4.46 9.20
C ASN A 249 -10.31 -3.28 9.77
N LEU A 250 -10.71 -2.76 10.93
CA LEU A 250 -10.02 -1.68 11.63
C LEU A 250 -9.48 -2.22 12.96
N GLN A 251 -8.34 -2.90 12.90
CA GLN A 251 -7.70 -3.50 14.05
C GLN A 251 -6.58 -2.60 14.59
N CYS A 252 -6.94 -1.70 15.50
CA CYS A 252 -6.01 -0.75 16.09
C CYS A 252 -5.35 -1.26 17.39
N SER A 253 -4.21 -0.68 17.73
CA SER A 253 -3.44 -0.98 18.93
C SER A 253 -4.19 -0.54 20.18
N LYS A 254 -4.09 -1.34 21.26
CA LYS A 254 -4.67 -0.98 22.57
C LYS A 254 -3.96 0.21 23.21
N SER A 255 -2.64 0.34 22.99
CA SER A 255 -1.81 1.41 23.55
C SER A 255 -1.81 2.66 22.67
N PHE A 256 -1.88 2.50 21.35
CA PHE A 256 -1.95 3.59 20.37
C PHE A 256 -3.18 3.42 19.48
N ARG A 257 -4.35 3.67 20.08
CA ARG A 257 -5.65 3.61 19.41
C ARG A 257 -5.67 4.53 18.18
N CYS A 258 -6.33 4.12 17.10
CA CYS A 258 -6.51 5.00 15.96
C CYS A 258 -7.42 6.19 16.31
N LYS A 259 -7.08 7.37 15.81
CA LYS A 259 -7.79 8.63 16.08
C LYS A 259 -8.32 9.24 14.78
N ASN A 260 -9.50 9.84 14.82
CA ASN A 260 -10.08 10.55 13.67
C ASN A 260 -10.05 9.69 12.39
N VAL A 261 -10.62 8.50 12.46
CA VAL A 261 -10.86 7.68 11.27
C VAL A 261 -12.28 8.00 10.79
N GLU A 262 -12.42 8.43 9.55
CA GLU A 262 -13.69 8.80 8.95
C GLU A 262 -14.03 7.81 7.83
N LEU A 263 -15.25 7.30 7.83
CA LEU A 263 -15.79 6.44 6.78
C LEU A 263 -17.02 7.14 6.20
N ILE A 264 -16.97 7.55 4.95
CA ILE A 264 -18.02 8.36 4.32
C ILE A 264 -18.44 7.66 3.03
N ASP A 265 -19.73 7.39 2.87
CA ASP A 265 -20.28 6.73 1.67
C ASP A 265 -19.55 5.42 1.30
N ILE A 266 -19.52 4.44 2.22
CA ILE A 266 -18.91 3.13 1.99
C ILE A 266 -19.99 2.10 1.61
N ASN A 267 -19.94 1.58 0.38
CA ASN A 267 -20.94 0.67 -0.19
C ASN A 267 -20.30 -0.61 -0.75
N LEU A 268 -20.05 -1.58 0.13
CA LEU A 268 -19.40 -2.84 -0.20
C LEU A 268 -20.38 -4.01 -0.07
N LYS A 269 -20.43 -4.86 -1.10
CA LYS A 269 -21.26 -6.07 -1.15
C LYS A 269 -20.39 -7.32 -1.13
N HIS A 270 -20.76 -8.29 -0.31
CA HIS A 270 -20.06 -9.57 -0.25
C HIS A 270 -20.50 -10.43 -1.43
N ASN A 271 -19.54 -10.86 -2.24
CA ASN A 271 -19.73 -11.77 -3.36
C ASN A 271 -19.01 -13.12 -3.16
N GLY A 272 -18.60 -13.41 -1.92
CA GLY A 272 -17.94 -14.68 -1.60
C GLY A 272 -18.91 -15.83 -1.37
N VAL A 273 -18.34 -17.00 -1.12
CA VAL A 273 -19.09 -18.25 -0.91
C VAL A 273 -19.85 -18.28 0.41
N GLU A 274 -19.46 -17.46 1.39
CA GLU A 274 -19.95 -17.54 2.77
C GLU A 274 -21.37 -16.98 2.97
N GLY A 275 -21.99 -16.40 1.93
CA GLY A 275 -23.36 -15.90 1.96
C GLY A 275 -23.59 -14.73 2.95
N GLY A 276 -24.67 -13.99 2.70
CA GLY A 276 -25.06 -12.85 3.52
C GLY A 276 -24.29 -11.55 3.20
N PRO A 277 -24.57 -10.47 3.94
CA PRO A 277 -24.00 -9.16 3.67
C PRO A 277 -22.52 -9.08 4.09
N SER A 278 -21.79 -8.10 3.54
CA SER A 278 -20.47 -7.71 4.07
C SER A 278 -20.57 -7.33 5.55
N THR A 279 -19.48 -7.48 6.29
CA THR A 279 -19.37 -7.09 7.70
C THR A 279 -18.16 -6.19 7.91
N ALA A 280 -18.15 -5.48 9.04
CA ALA A 280 -17.02 -4.68 9.49
C ALA A 280 -16.57 -5.12 10.88
N VAL A 281 -15.25 -5.17 11.11
CA VAL A 281 -14.64 -5.43 12.42
C VAL A 281 -13.88 -4.18 12.85
N CYS A 282 -14.16 -3.69 14.06
CA CYS A 282 -13.52 -2.51 14.61
C CYS A 282 -13.04 -2.76 16.05
N GLU A 283 -11.74 -2.55 16.28
CA GLU A 283 -11.10 -2.69 17.58
C GLU A 283 -10.32 -1.42 17.91
N MET A 284 -10.54 -0.86 19.11
CA MET A 284 -9.69 0.19 19.70
C MET A 284 -9.64 1.49 18.88
N LEU A 285 -10.79 1.98 18.42
CA LEU A 285 -10.96 3.30 17.79
C LEU A 285 -11.33 4.35 18.85
N MET A 286 -10.72 5.54 18.79
CA MET A 286 -11.09 6.64 19.69
C MET A 286 -12.26 7.48 19.16
N VAL A 287 -12.27 7.77 17.86
CA VAL A 287 -13.35 8.52 17.18
C VAL A 287 -13.51 7.94 15.78
N LEU A 288 -14.71 7.48 15.48
CA LEU A 288 -15.13 7.04 14.15
C LEU A 288 -16.30 7.93 13.73
N LEU A 289 -16.10 8.75 12.70
CA LEU A 289 -17.20 9.53 12.11
C LEU A 289 -17.69 8.77 10.88
N VAL A 290 -18.96 8.35 10.91
CA VAL A 290 -19.61 7.80 9.72
C VAL A 290 -20.71 8.75 9.26
N VAL A 291 -20.51 9.39 8.12
CA VAL A 291 -21.46 10.33 7.52
C VAL A 291 -22.08 9.66 6.29
N ARG A 292 -23.42 9.57 6.32
CA ARG A 292 -24.35 8.93 5.35
C ARG A 292 -24.41 7.39 5.36
N TRP A 293 -25.60 6.90 5.73
CA TRP A 293 -26.04 5.50 5.67
C TRP A 293 -27.28 5.35 4.77
N PHE A 294 -27.25 4.39 3.86
CA PHE A 294 -28.42 3.53 3.64
C PHE A 294 -28.24 2.30 4.53
N LEU A 295 -29.19 2.07 5.45
CA LEU A 295 -29.20 0.99 6.43
C LEU A 295 -28.95 -0.37 5.78
N SER A 296 -27.70 -0.81 5.81
CA SER A 296 -27.30 -2.20 5.67
C SER A 296 -26.65 -2.57 6.99
N ILE A 297 -27.08 -3.66 7.61
CA ILE A 297 -26.77 -4.14 8.98
C ILE A 297 -25.24 -4.26 9.31
N VAL A 298 -24.39 -4.01 8.33
CA VAL A 298 -22.92 -4.13 8.23
C VAL A 298 -22.11 -3.28 9.26
N TRP A 299 -22.72 -2.29 9.91
CA TRP A 299 -21.97 -1.22 10.59
C TRP A 299 -22.16 -1.12 12.09
N LEU A 300 -23.06 -1.93 12.66
CA LEU A 300 -23.40 -1.88 14.07
C LEU A 300 -22.19 -2.17 14.97
N ASP A 301 -21.33 -3.12 14.60
CA ASP A 301 -20.15 -3.50 15.38
C ASP A 301 -19.12 -2.36 15.51
N CYS A 302 -18.96 -1.56 14.45
CA CYS A 302 -18.08 -0.38 14.46
C CYS A 302 -18.71 0.79 15.20
N MET A 303 -20.04 0.92 15.13
CA MET A 303 -20.80 1.94 15.84
C MET A 303 -20.78 1.73 17.37
N VAL A 304 -20.95 0.50 17.86
CA VAL A 304 -21.02 0.20 19.29
C VAL A 304 -19.68 0.42 20.01
N ARG A 305 -18.55 0.31 19.29
CA ARG A 305 -17.20 0.36 19.87
C ARG A 305 -16.50 1.71 19.74
N ALA A 306 -17.13 2.70 19.09
CA ALA A 306 -16.59 4.05 18.92
C ALA A 306 -17.41 5.07 19.70
N VAL A 307 -16.75 6.14 20.19
CA VAL A 307 -17.45 7.33 20.69
C VAL A 307 -18.05 8.04 19.48
N MET A 308 -19.33 7.79 19.18
CA MET A 308 -20.01 8.39 18.04
C MET A 308 -20.38 9.85 18.31
N ILE A 309 -19.93 10.74 17.41
CA ILE A 309 -20.52 12.07 17.24
C ILE A 309 -21.49 11.94 16.06
N HIS A 310 -22.79 11.87 16.32
CA HIS A 310 -23.79 11.98 15.27
C HIS A 310 -23.87 13.45 14.84
N ILE A 311 -23.34 13.76 13.66
CA ILE A 311 -23.62 15.03 12.99
C ILE A 311 -24.75 14.75 11.99
N PHE A 312 -25.97 15.10 12.38
CA PHE A 312 -27.08 15.21 11.42
C PHE A 312 -26.82 16.44 10.55
N ILE A 313 -26.53 16.25 9.26
CA ILE A 313 -26.52 17.31 8.24
C ILE A 313 -27.48 16.89 7.14
#